data_AF-A0A2M7Q7Z1-F1
#
_entry.id   AF-A0A2M7Q7Z1-F1
#
_cell.length_a   1.000
_cell.length_b   1.000
_cell.length_c   1.000
_cell.angle_alpha   90.00
_cell.angle_beta   90.00
_cell.angle_gamma   90.00
#
_symmetry.space_group_name_H-M   'P 1'
#
loop_
_entity.id
_entity.type
_entity.pdbx_description
1 polymer ?
#
loop_
_entity_poly.entity_id
_entity_poly.type
_entity_poly.pdbx_seq_one_letter_code
_entity_poly.pdbx_strand_id
1 'polypeptide(L)' 'MDKEKLIVLPPIDNYSSRQEWETACWREILESKELLSLLITSHERRDLVNRAAAMDKIISGKSYQEIGKELWISPQTISV' A
#
# COMPACT_ATOMS: atom_id res chain seq x y z
N MET A 1 3.13 0.41 25.23
CA MET A 1 3.71 0.64 23.90
C MET A 1 4.25 2.05 23.91
N ASP A 2 5.56 2.18 23.99
CA ASP A 2 6.21 3.48 24.15
C ASP A 2 6.10 4.23 22.84
N LYS A 3 5.27 5.29 22.83
CA LYS A 3 5.06 6.17 21.68
C LYS A 3 6.34 6.83 21.17
N GLU A 4 7.41 6.76 21.96
CA GLU A 4 8.73 7.36 21.71
C GLU A 4 9.58 6.60 20.69
N LYS A 5 9.19 5.37 20.31
CA LYS A 5 9.82 4.62 19.20
C LYS A 5 9.03 4.70 17.89
N LEU A 6 8.06 5.61 17.79
CA LEU A 6 7.41 5.90 16.52
C LEU A 6 8.40 6.69 15.66
N ILE A 7 8.98 5.96 14.71
CA ILE A 7 9.80 6.39 13.57
C ILE A 7 9.80 7.90 13.36
N VAL A 8 10.98 8.47 13.53
CA VAL A 8 11.25 9.86 13.16
C VAL A 8 11.35 9.88 11.64
N LEU A 9 10.31 10.37 10.96
CA LEU A 9 10.40 10.62 9.53
C LEU A 9 11.58 11.58 9.26
N PRO A 10 12.27 11.43 8.12
CA PRO A 10 13.37 12.32 7.77
C PRO A 10 12.92 13.78 7.79
N PRO A 11 13.71 14.71 8.35
CA PRO A 11 13.34 16.12 8.39
C PRO A 11 13.32 16.70 6.97
N ILE A 12 12.34 17.54 6.69
CA ILE A 12 12.11 18.10 5.35
C ILE A 12 13.29 18.94 4.85
N ASP A 13 14.00 19.61 5.76
CA ASP A 13 15.13 20.50 5.46
C ASP A 13 16.35 19.76 4.87
N ASN A 14 16.36 18.42 4.92
CA ASN A 14 17.44 17.61 4.35
C ASN A 14 17.28 17.35 2.84
N TYR A 15 16.21 17.83 2.20
CA TYR A 15 15.86 17.47 0.83
C TYR A 15 15.70 18.70 -0.06
N SER A 16 16.09 18.56 -1.32
CA SER A 16 16.05 19.65 -2.31
C SER A 16 14.64 19.91 -2.85
N SER A 17 13.73 18.94 -2.68
CA SER A 17 12.33 19.05 -3.12
C SER A 17 11.39 18.22 -2.26
N ARG A 18 10.11 18.59 -2.28
CA ARG A 18 9.03 17.82 -1.62
C ARG A 18 8.95 16.38 -2.12
N GLN A 19 9.11 16.15 -3.42
CA GLN A 19 9.05 14.81 -4.01
C GLN A 19 10.18 13.90 -3.51
N GLU A 20 11.38 14.46 -3.36
CA GLU A 20 12.53 13.73 -2.83
C GLU A 20 12.32 13.34 -1.37
N TRP A 21 11.82 14.29 -0.56
CA TRP A 21 11.45 14.04 0.83
C TRP A 21 10.34 12.99 0.97
N GLU A 22 9.27 13.09 0.17
CA GLU A 22 8.17 12.11 0.17
C GLU A 22 8.67 10.71 -0.20
N THR A 23 9.59 10.60 -1.17
CA THR A 23 10.22 9.34 -1.56
C THR A 23 11.03 8.74 -0.41
N ALA A 24 11.78 9.57 0.32
CA ALA A 24 12.55 9.12 1.48
C ALA A 24 11.64 8.67 2.63
N CYS A 25 10.61 9.46 2.97
CA CYS A 25 9.62 9.08 3.98
C CYS A 25 8.92 7.77 3.62
N TRP A 26 8.59 7.57 2.35
CA TRP A 26 7.96 6.34 1.88
C TRP A 26 8.82 5.10 2.12
N ARG A 27 10.15 5.21 1.95
CA ARG A 27 11.08 4.10 2.24
C ARG A 27 11.04 3.72 3.73
N GLU A 28 11.12 4.71 4.62
CA GLU A 28 11.03 4.48 6.07
C GLU A 28 9.70 3.83 6.48
N ILE A 29 8.59 4.25 5.84
CA ILE A 29 7.27 3.64 6.06
C ILE A 29 7.24 2.18 5.62
N LEU A 30 7.83 1.86 4.46
CA LEU A 30 7.85 0.48 3.93
C LEU A 30 8.73 -0.47 4.74
N GLU A 31 9.80 0.04 5.35
CA GLU A 31 10.71 -0.76 6.19
C GLU A 31 10.09 -1.11 7.54
N SER A 32 9.04 -0.39 7.96
CA SER A 32 8.36 -0.62 9.24
C SER A 32 6.95 -1.16 9.09
N LYS A 33 6.82 -2.47 9.33
CA LYS A 33 5.52 -3.15 9.41
C LYS A 33 4.60 -2.55 10.48
N GLU A 34 5.17 -2.12 11.60
CA GLU A 34 4.42 -1.55 12.73
C GLU A 34 3.83 -0.19 12.34
N LEU A 35 4.63 0.69 11.74
CA LEU A 35 4.15 1.99 11.28
C LEU A 35 3.10 1.84 10.17
N LEU A 36 3.34 0.95 9.20
CA LEU A 36 2.36 0.66 8.17
C LEU A 36 1.04 0.17 8.77
N SER A 37 1.08 -0.72 9.77
CA SER A 37 -0.11 -1.23 10.45
C SER A 37 -0.87 -0.17 11.25
N LEU A 38 -0.17 0.86 11.74
CA LEU A 38 -0.76 1.98 12.47
C LEU A 38 -1.40 3.01 11.52
N LEU A 39 -0.73 3.30 10.40
CA LEU A 39 -1.17 4.33 9.45
C LEU A 39 -2.29 3.85 8.55
N ILE A 40 -2.30 2.56 8.18
CA ILE A 40 -3.27 2.04 7.22
C ILE A 40 -4.63 1.79 7.87
N THR A 41 -5.68 2.35 7.27
CA THR A 41 -7.05 2.05 7.66
C THR A 41 -7.45 0.64 7.23
N SER A 42 -8.50 0.09 7.83
CA SER A 42 -9.07 -1.19 7.38
C SER A 42 -9.54 -1.16 5.93
N HIS A 43 -9.95 0.01 5.44
CA HIS A 43 -10.37 0.22 4.05
C HIS A 43 -9.17 0.17 3.10
N GLU A 44 -8.13 0.97 3.36
CA GLU A 44 -6.91 0.99 2.52
C GLU A 44 -6.22 -0.38 2.51
N ARG A 45 -6.20 -1.08 3.64
CA ARG A 45 -5.67 -2.45 3.70
C ARG A 45 -6.47 -3.39 2.81
N ARG A 46 -7.80 -3.30 2.84
CA ARG A 46 -8.68 -4.11 1.98
C ARG A 46 -8.39 -3.83 0.50
N ASP A 47 -8.24 -2.55 0.14
CA ASP A 47 -7.95 -2.16 -1.24
C ASP A 47 -6.59 -2.68 -1.71
N LEU A 48 -5.54 -2.56 -0.89
CA LEU A 48 -4.22 -3.11 -1.20
C LEU A 48 -4.27 -4.63 -1.39
N VAL A 49 -4.96 -5.35 -0.51
CA VAL A 49 -5.10 -6.82 -0.62
C VAL A 49 -5.84 -7.19 -1.91
N ASN A 50 -6.94 -6.51 -2.22
CA ASN A 50 -7.72 -6.78 -3.42
C ASN A 50 -6.90 -6.52 -4.70
N ARG A 51 -6.14 -5.42 -4.75
CA ARG A 51 -5.26 -5.10 -5.88
C ARG A 51 -4.16 -6.13 -6.05
N ALA A 52 -3.49 -6.51 -4.95
CA ALA A 52 -2.44 -7.52 -4.98
C ALA A 52 -2.98 -8.89 -5.43
N ALA A 53 -4.15 -9.30 -4.92
CA ALA A 53 -4.79 -10.55 -5.32
C ALA A 53 -5.25 -10.52 -6.78
N ALA A 54 -5.78 -9.39 -7.27
CA ALA A 54 -6.16 -9.24 -8.68
C ALA A 54 -4.93 -9.36 -9.59
N MET A 55 -3.82 -8.71 -9.24
CA MET A 55 -2.54 -8.83 -9.97
C MET A 55 -2.03 -10.27 -10.02
N ASP A 56 -2.05 -11.00 -8.90
CA ASP A 56 -1.69 -12.43 -8.86
C ASP A 56 -2.49 -13.25 -9.88
N LYS A 57 -3.79 -13.01 -9.98
CA LYS A 57 -4.66 -13.71 -10.94
C LYS A 57 -4.47 -13.29 -12.39
N ILE A 58 -4.22 -12.01 -12.65
CA ILE A 58 -3.87 -11.51 -13.99
C ILE A 58 -2.58 -12.17 -14.47
N ILE A 59 -1.55 -12.21 -13.62
CA ILE A 59 -0.26 -12.86 -13.95
C ILE A 59 -0.46 -14.37 -14.18
N SER A 60 -1.40 -14.99 -13.46
CA SER A 60 -1.81 -16.38 -13.66
C SER A 60 -2.68 -16.62 -14.90
N GLY A 61 -2.96 -15.59 -15.71
CA GLY A 61 -3.70 -15.70 -16.98
C GLY A 61 -5.22 -15.70 -16.86
N LYS A 62 -5.79 -15.33 -15.70
CA LYS A 62 -7.25 -15.31 -15.52
C LYS A 62 -7.89 -14.09 -16.19
N SER A 63 -9.09 -14.29 -16.73
CA SER A 63 -9.93 -13.21 -17.24
C SER A 63 -10.51 -12.36 -16.11
N TYR A 64 -10.84 -11.09 -16.39
CA TYR A 64 -11.42 -10.19 -15.39
C TYR A 64 -12.73 -10.73 -14.80
N GLN A 65 -13.49 -11.51 -15.58
CA GLN A 65 -14.71 -12.15 -15.10
C GLN A 65 -14.43 -13.24 -14.07
N GLU A 66 -13.40 -14.07 -14.27
CA GLU A 66 -13.01 -15.10 -13.31
C GLU A 66 -12.47 -14.48 -12.02
N ILE A 67 -11.65 -13.44 -12.15
CA ILE A 67 -11.10 -12.70 -11.01
C ILE A 67 -12.22 -12.08 -10.17
N GLY A 68 -13.20 -11.42 -10.82
CA GLY A 68 -14.32 -10.81 -10.11
C GLY A 68 -15.17 -11.82 -9.35
N LYS A 69 -15.35 -13.03 -9.91
CA LYS A 69 -16.05 -14.14 -9.25
C LYS A 69 -15.27 -14.69 -8.05
N GLU A 70 -13.96 -14.89 -8.18
CA GLU A 70 -13.13 -15.49 -7.13
C GLU A 70 -12.84 -14.54 -5.97
N LEU A 71 -12.58 -13.27 -6.28
CA LEU A 71 -12.17 -12.26 -5.29
C LEU A 71 -13.35 -11.44 -4.79
N TRP A 72 -14.56 -11.66 -5.32
CA TRP A 72 -15.77 -10.92 -4.94
C TRP A 72 -15.60 -9.40 -5.13
N ILE A 73 -14.87 -9.02 -6.18
CA ILE A 73 -14.57 -7.64 -6.54
C ILE A 73 -15.17 -7.30 -7.90
N SER A 74 -15.51 -6.03 -8.10
CA SER A 74 -16.06 -5.60 -9.37
C SER A 74 -14.97 -5.55 -10.45
N PRO A 75 -15.31 -5.70 -11.74
CA PRO A 75 -14.36 -5.47 -12.83
C PRO A 75 -13.74 -4.07 -12.79
N GLN A 76 -14.46 -3.07 -12.27
CA GLN A 76 -13.92 -1.72 -12.07
C GLN A 76 -12.77 -1.73 -11.06
N THR A 77 -12.84 -2.50 -9.98
CA THR A 77 -11.75 -2.64 -9.00
C THR A 77 -10.51 -3.30 -9.60
N ILE A 78 -10.65 -4.13 -10.64
CA ILE A 78 -9.53 -4.79 -11.33
C ILE A 78 -8.85 -3.83 -12.33
N SER A 79 -9.62 -2.92 -12.93
CA SER A 79 -9.16 -2.02 -13.99
C SER A 79 -8.45 -0.76 -13.49
N VAL A 80 -8.49 -0.47 -12.19
CA VAL A 80 -7.88 0.72 -11.53
C VAL A 80 -6.53 0.35 -10.95
#